data_AF-A0A168RPF2-F1
#
_entry.id   AF-A0A168RPF2-F1
#
_cell.length_a   1.000
_cell.length_b   1.000
_cell.length_c   1.000
_cell.angle_alpha   90.00
_cell.angle_beta   90.00
_cell.angle_gamma   90.00
#
_symmetry.space_group_name_H-M   'P 1'
#
loop_
_entity.id
_entity.type
_entity.pdbx_description
1 polymer ?
#
loop_
_entity_poly.entity_id
_entity_poly.type
_entity_poly.pdbx_seq_one_letter_code
_entity_poly.pdbx_strand_id
1 'polypeptide(L)'
;MFKKQVSKSEQINKYYEINYDYDQPLNKKTISLVLKNILGENLSIEKYQGNKIVYSYKNGNIKEYFLVGSVTYLSHPHPKYKKRYQLKKWYRDFFEDHNNNENEKIRLIGVYHYEGLIIFIDFDINDYIYNKLNSSSAHVYTNDLYQATLNSVFEKIDKRNNKIKVIKASNFKKYLSGTISKNPVFSFFDKFNNNFEFNNWILAKDAIMQMKNENWYQWKGTEWAGWFLEFKFYKFLRSENFENQISYIANQKIDSFLDFDLFFKTNRHYGDLKASDIKNNLMPGNDQQNILNAINKYNKLWYIIYEHETIKDIDKENEMAILRMNLIGKLKGKDGKISYASRMKHSVNFKKMRILELNKINMNNILSEFKQGHQPNGSSRKPKFLINKDNIDNYVIYSYNIEINSK
;
A
#
# COMPACT_ATOMS: atom_id res chain seq x y z
N MET A 1 -26.65 -17.71 14.06
CA MET A 1 -25.65 -18.70 14.51
C MET A 1 -24.34 -18.36 13.81
N PHE A 2 -23.32 -17.88 14.52
CA PHE A 2 -21.99 -17.68 13.89
C PHE A 2 -21.46 -19.07 13.52
N LYS A 3 -21.09 -19.31 12.26
CA LYS A 3 -20.36 -20.53 11.91
C LYS A 3 -19.10 -20.54 12.77
N LYS A 4 -18.90 -21.60 13.57
CA LYS A 4 -17.72 -21.76 14.41
C LYS A 4 -16.50 -21.73 13.49
N GLN A 5 -15.58 -20.80 13.74
CA GLN A 5 -14.34 -20.70 12.98
C GLN A 5 -13.58 -22.03 13.12
N VAL A 6 -13.19 -22.62 11.98
CA VAL A 6 -12.61 -23.97 11.96
C VAL A 6 -11.10 -23.92 12.21
N SER A 7 -10.44 -22.81 11.83
CA SER A 7 -8.99 -22.67 11.93
C SER A 7 -8.60 -21.29 12.44
N LYS A 8 -7.52 -21.22 13.24
CA LYS A 8 -6.92 -19.97 13.72
C LYS A 8 -6.45 -19.08 12.56
N SER A 9 -6.51 -17.78 12.78
CA SER A 9 -6.09 -16.73 11.84
C SER A 9 -5.19 -15.72 12.52
N GLU A 10 -4.60 -14.80 11.77
CA GLU A 10 -3.82 -13.71 12.36
C GLU A 10 -4.77 -12.77 13.12
N GLN A 11 -4.39 -12.42 14.34
CA GLN A 11 -5.06 -11.45 15.21
C GLN A 11 -4.02 -10.44 15.68
N ILE A 12 -4.40 -9.17 15.75
CA ILE A 12 -3.60 -8.12 16.39
C ILE A 12 -4.15 -7.85 17.77
N ASN A 13 -3.28 -7.90 18.78
CA ASN A 13 -3.61 -7.56 20.17
C ASN A 13 -3.34 -6.08 20.48
N LYS A 14 -3.68 -5.66 21.70
CA LYS A 14 -3.48 -4.28 22.18
C LYS A 14 -2.02 -3.85 22.29
N TYR A 15 -1.07 -4.79 22.26
CA TYR A 15 0.37 -4.56 22.25
C TYR A 15 0.96 -4.51 20.82
N TYR A 16 0.10 -4.56 19.80
CA TYR A 16 0.45 -4.52 18.38
C TYR A 16 1.22 -5.76 17.90
N GLU A 17 1.03 -6.88 18.61
CA GLU A 17 1.63 -8.17 18.28
C GLU A 17 0.63 -9.02 17.48
N ILE A 18 1.18 -9.91 16.66
CA ILE A 18 0.39 -10.85 15.86
C ILE A 18 0.33 -12.19 16.59
N ASN A 19 -0.90 -12.61 16.88
CA ASN A 19 -1.20 -13.92 17.43
C ASN A 19 -1.95 -14.77 16.40
N TYR A 20 -1.66 -16.06 16.36
CA TYR A 20 -2.49 -17.01 15.62
C TYR A 20 -3.57 -17.56 16.55
N ASP A 21 -4.79 -17.05 16.39
CA ASP A 21 -5.89 -17.38 17.29
C ASP A 21 -7.29 -17.25 16.63
N TYR A 22 -8.31 -17.66 17.37
CA TYR A 22 -9.71 -17.52 17.00
C TYR A 22 -10.18 -16.06 17.15
N ASP A 23 -11.14 -15.67 16.31
CA ASP A 23 -11.80 -14.38 16.39
C ASP A 23 -12.60 -14.27 17.69
N GLN A 24 -12.61 -13.06 18.26
CA GLN A 24 -13.38 -12.75 19.46
C GLN A 24 -14.49 -11.73 19.12
N PRO A 25 -15.46 -12.04 18.23
CA PRO A 25 -16.46 -11.07 17.81
C PRO A 25 -17.33 -10.61 18.98
N LEU A 26 -17.51 -9.29 19.07
CA LEU A 26 -18.40 -8.71 20.07
C LEU A 26 -19.87 -9.03 19.77
N ASN A 27 -20.64 -9.34 20.80
CA ASN A 27 -22.09 -9.47 20.68
C ASN A 27 -22.75 -8.07 20.56
N LYS A 28 -24.04 -8.05 20.18
CA LYS A 28 -24.79 -6.80 19.95
C LYS A 28 -24.79 -5.87 21.17
N LYS A 29 -25.01 -6.41 22.38
CA LYS A 29 -25.05 -5.61 23.62
C LYS A 29 -23.71 -4.93 23.88
N THR A 30 -22.61 -5.66 23.71
CA THR A 30 -21.26 -5.12 23.88
C THR A 30 -20.92 -4.08 22.83
N ILE A 31 -21.30 -4.29 21.55
CA ILE A 31 -21.15 -3.28 20.49
C ILE A 31 -21.89 -1.99 20.86
N SER A 32 -23.15 -2.09 21.35
CA SER A 32 -23.91 -0.92 21.78
C SER A 32 -23.22 -0.16 22.91
N LEU A 33 -22.67 -0.87 23.90
CA LEU A 33 -21.93 -0.26 25.00
C LEU A 33 -20.66 0.45 24.52
N VAL A 34 -19.89 -0.20 23.65
CA VAL A 34 -18.67 0.39 23.07
C VAL A 34 -18.99 1.68 22.31
N LEU A 35 -19.99 1.65 21.43
CA LEU A 35 -20.40 2.83 20.68
C LEU A 35 -20.90 3.94 21.61
N LYS A 36 -21.71 3.61 22.63
CA LYS A 36 -22.21 4.57 23.61
C LYS A 36 -21.08 5.24 24.39
N ASN A 37 -20.08 4.47 24.81
CA ASN A 37 -18.91 5.00 25.53
C ASN A 37 -18.10 5.98 24.67
N ILE A 38 -18.04 5.76 23.35
CA ILE A 38 -17.26 6.60 22.43
C ILE A 38 -18.02 7.84 21.97
N LEU A 39 -19.30 7.68 21.65
CA LEU A 39 -20.12 8.71 21.01
C LEU A 39 -20.96 9.51 22.01
N GLY A 40 -21.22 8.96 23.18
CA GLY A 40 -21.99 9.60 24.25
C GLY A 40 -23.49 9.63 23.95
N GLU A 41 -24.16 10.66 24.46
CA GLU A 41 -25.62 10.84 24.40
C GLU A 41 -26.15 11.09 23.00
N ASN A 42 -25.29 11.49 22.06
CA ASN A 42 -25.66 11.72 20.66
C ASN A 42 -25.92 10.43 19.87
N LEU A 43 -25.67 9.26 20.47
CA LEU A 43 -25.95 7.96 19.89
C LEU A 43 -27.33 7.46 20.32
N SER A 44 -28.15 7.08 19.36
CA SER A 44 -29.41 6.38 19.58
C SER A 44 -29.42 5.01 18.88
N ILE A 45 -30.31 4.12 19.35
CA ILE A 45 -30.50 2.78 18.78
C ILE A 45 -31.92 2.72 18.23
N GLU A 46 -32.02 2.53 16.92
CA GLU A 46 -33.28 2.51 16.19
C GLU A 46 -33.60 1.09 15.69
N LYS A 47 -34.91 0.82 15.55
CA LYS A 47 -35.41 -0.44 14.99
C LYS A 47 -35.87 -0.19 13.56
N TYR A 48 -35.41 -1.03 12.64
CA TYR A 48 -35.84 -1.03 11.24
C TYR A 48 -36.58 -2.32 10.92
N GLN A 49 -37.73 -2.21 10.24
CA GLN A 49 -38.61 -3.33 9.86
C GLN A 49 -38.73 -4.40 10.97
N GLY A 50 -39.22 -3.96 12.14
CA GLY A 50 -39.41 -4.82 13.32
C GLY A 50 -38.21 -4.83 14.26
N ASN A 51 -37.25 -5.73 14.03
CA ASN A 51 -36.19 -6.06 15.01
C ASN A 51 -34.76 -5.85 14.50
N LYS A 52 -34.59 -5.31 13.29
CA LYS A 52 -33.26 -4.99 12.76
C LYS A 52 -32.76 -3.76 13.51
N ILE A 53 -31.51 -3.80 13.96
CA ILE A 53 -30.92 -2.72 14.74
C ILE A 53 -30.09 -1.84 13.82
N VAL A 54 -30.37 -0.55 13.87
CA VAL A 54 -29.55 0.51 13.26
C VAL A 54 -29.13 1.44 14.39
N TYR A 55 -27.88 1.90 14.36
CA TYR A 55 -27.43 2.95 15.28
C TYR A 55 -27.51 4.28 14.56
N SER A 56 -27.97 5.33 15.22
CA SER A 56 -27.91 6.69 14.66
C SER A 56 -27.12 7.62 15.56
N TYR A 57 -26.32 8.48 14.95
CA TYR A 57 -25.46 9.43 15.64
C TYR A 57 -25.70 10.82 15.08
N LYS A 58 -26.07 11.77 15.95
CA LYS A 58 -26.25 13.17 15.54
C LYS A 58 -24.90 13.91 15.55
N ASN A 59 -24.45 14.32 14.37
CA ASN A 59 -23.21 15.05 14.16
C ASN A 59 -23.51 16.43 13.56
N GLY A 60 -23.78 17.41 14.43
CA GLY A 60 -24.33 18.70 14.00
C GLY A 60 -25.71 18.52 13.36
N ASN A 61 -25.86 18.97 12.11
CA ASN A 61 -27.10 18.84 11.33
C ASN A 61 -27.22 17.50 10.60
N ILE A 62 -26.14 16.71 10.54
CA ILE A 62 -26.11 15.43 9.83
C ILE A 62 -26.48 14.32 10.82
N LYS A 63 -27.45 13.49 10.44
CA LYS A 63 -27.77 12.23 11.14
C LYS A 63 -27.04 11.08 10.45
N GLU A 64 -26.09 10.47 11.15
CA GLU A 64 -25.30 9.36 10.62
C GLU A 64 -25.85 8.01 11.11
N TYR A 65 -26.31 7.16 10.20
CA TYR A 65 -26.71 5.79 10.48
C TYR A 65 -25.54 4.82 10.34
N PHE A 66 -25.35 3.94 11.31
CA PHE A 66 -24.36 2.87 11.28
C PHE A 66 -25.03 1.52 11.15
N LEU A 67 -24.73 0.85 10.04
CA LEU A 67 -25.02 -0.56 9.81
C LEU A 67 -23.82 -1.36 10.31
N VAL A 68 -23.93 -1.86 11.55
CA VAL A 68 -22.79 -2.40 12.31
C VAL A 68 -22.75 -3.93 12.29
N GLY A 69 -21.55 -4.49 12.24
CA GLY A 69 -21.33 -5.91 12.47
C GLY A 69 -19.85 -6.28 12.59
N SER A 70 -19.60 -7.51 13.06
CA SER A 70 -18.24 -7.97 13.34
C SER A 70 -17.42 -8.21 12.08
N VAL A 71 -16.12 -7.95 12.17
CA VAL A 71 -15.12 -8.32 11.18
C VAL A 71 -14.43 -9.60 11.66
N THR A 72 -14.58 -10.68 10.90
CA THR A 72 -14.08 -12.01 11.26
C THR A 72 -13.39 -12.70 10.08
N TYR A 73 -12.56 -13.68 10.37
CA TYR A 73 -11.93 -14.55 9.38
C TYR A 73 -12.96 -15.47 8.71
N LEU A 74 -12.82 -15.69 7.40
CA LEU A 74 -13.74 -16.53 6.62
C LEU A 74 -13.48 -18.04 6.77
N SER A 75 -12.46 -18.47 7.51
CA SER A 75 -11.94 -19.86 7.52
C SER A 75 -11.36 -20.30 6.16
N HIS A 76 -10.86 -21.53 6.08
CA HIS A 76 -10.30 -22.12 4.85
C HIS A 76 -11.33 -22.07 3.69
N PRO A 77 -10.92 -21.72 2.45
CA PRO A 77 -9.55 -21.59 1.91
C PRO A 77 -8.94 -20.18 1.98
N HIS A 78 -9.52 -19.25 2.76
CA HIS A 78 -9.09 -17.85 2.72
C HIS A 78 -7.75 -17.63 3.46
N PRO A 79 -6.91 -16.67 3.04
CA PRO A 79 -5.66 -16.37 3.73
C PRO A 79 -5.87 -15.94 5.18
N LYS A 80 -4.99 -16.38 6.09
CA LYS A 80 -5.10 -16.14 7.55
C LYS A 80 -5.10 -14.66 7.94
N TYR A 81 -4.51 -13.79 7.10
CA TYR A 81 -4.49 -12.34 7.32
C TYR A 81 -5.75 -11.62 6.83
N LYS A 82 -6.67 -12.30 6.11
CA LYS A 82 -7.82 -11.68 5.44
C LYS A 82 -9.11 -11.85 6.25
N LYS A 83 -9.71 -10.74 6.67
CA LYS A 83 -10.98 -10.69 7.42
C LYS A 83 -12.10 -10.09 6.58
N ARG A 84 -13.35 -10.36 7.00
CA ARG A 84 -14.57 -9.94 6.29
C ARG A 84 -15.59 -9.33 7.23
N TYR A 85 -16.23 -8.28 6.73
CA TYR A 85 -17.55 -7.81 7.15
C TYR A 85 -18.64 -8.40 6.25
N GLN A 86 -19.60 -9.11 6.83
CA GLN A 86 -20.68 -9.75 6.07
C GLN A 86 -21.89 -8.81 5.97
N LEU A 87 -22.22 -8.42 4.74
CA LEU A 87 -23.38 -7.59 4.42
C LEU A 87 -24.67 -8.40 4.58
N LYS A 88 -25.72 -7.75 5.08
CA LYS A 88 -27.06 -8.34 5.24
C LYS A 88 -27.94 -7.83 4.11
N LYS A 89 -28.85 -8.68 3.61
CA LYS A 89 -29.77 -8.32 2.51
C LYS A 89 -30.51 -7.00 2.78
N TRP A 90 -31.02 -6.84 4.02
CA TRP A 90 -31.78 -5.66 4.40
C TRP A 90 -31.00 -4.34 4.45
N TYR A 91 -29.66 -4.38 4.42
CA TYR A 91 -28.88 -3.14 4.35
C TYR A 91 -29.16 -2.37 3.08
N ARG A 92 -29.43 -3.08 1.98
CA ARG A 92 -29.81 -2.46 0.70
C ARG A 92 -31.15 -1.75 0.83
N ASP A 93 -32.15 -2.44 1.37
CA ASP A 93 -33.48 -1.84 1.63
C ASP A 93 -33.34 -0.58 2.48
N PHE A 94 -32.56 -0.64 3.57
CA PHE A 94 -32.31 0.52 4.43
C PHE A 94 -31.62 1.67 3.68
N PHE A 95 -30.64 1.36 2.82
CA PHE A 95 -29.94 2.35 2.02
C PHE A 95 -30.89 3.03 1.02
N GLU A 96 -31.69 2.26 0.30
CA GLU A 96 -32.66 2.80 -0.67
C GLU A 96 -33.74 3.67 -0.01
N ASP A 97 -34.13 3.36 1.24
CA ASP A 97 -35.11 4.14 1.99
C ASP A 97 -34.57 5.52 2.47
N HIS A 98 -33.26 5.69 2.62
CA HIS A 98 -32.66 6.87 3.28
C HIS A 98 -31.63 7.63 2.42
N ASN A 99 -31.15 7.07 1.31
CA ASN A 99 -30.05 7.67 0.53
C ASN A 99 -30.41 9.00 -0.17
N ASN A 100 -31.70 9.32 -0.31
CA ASN A 100 -32.18 10.55 -0.94
C ASN A 100 -32.27 11.73 0.04
N ASN A 101 -31.97 11.53 1.33
CA ASN A 101 -32.03 12.58 2.33
C ASN A 101 -30.66 13.26 2.52
N GLU A 102 -30.56 14.54 2.15
CA GLU A 102 -29.31 15.31 2.19
C GLU A 102 -28.72 15.47 3.60
N ASN A 103 -29.54 15.36 4.65
CA ASN A 103 -29.11 15.46 6.04
C ASN A 103 -28.83 14.10 6.68
N GLU A 104 -28.87 13.01 5.90
CA GLU A 104 -28.61 11.67 6.39
C GLU A 104 -27.39 11.06 5.70
N LYS A 105 -26.62 10.29 6.48
CA LYS A 105 -25.46 9.57 5.97
C LYS A 105 -25.47 8.16 6.48
N ILE A 106 -25.24 7.19 5.60
CA ILE A 106 -25.28 5.77 5.95
C ILE A 106 -23.86 5.21 5.86
N ARG A 107 -23.41 4.53 6.91
CA ARG A 107 -22.08 3.92 6.97
C ARG A 107 -22.14 2.43 7.28
N LEU A 108 -21.27 1.67 6.61
CA LEU A 108 -21.05 0.27 6.90
C LEU A 108 -19.89 0.14 7.88
N ILE A 109 -20.19 -0.09 9.16
CA ILE A 109 -19.19 -0.12 10.22
C ILE A 109 -18.88 -1.56 10.62
N GLY A 110 -17.72 -2.04 10.19
CA GLY A 110 -17.09 -3.25 10.70
C GLY A 110 -16.50 -3.02 12.09
N VAL A 111 -16.62 -4.01 12.98
CA VAL A 111 -16.00 -4.00 14.31
C VAL A 111 -15.05 -5.18 14.44
N TYR A 112 -13.76 -4.88 14.53
CA TYR A 112 -12.73 -5.86 14.91
C TYR A 112 -12.48 -5.78 16.41
N HIS A 113 -12.39 -6.95 17.06
CA HIS A 113 -12.04 -7.06 18.47
C HIS A 113 -11.17 -8.29 18.73
N TYR A 114 -10.09 -8.09 19.51
CA TYR A 114 -9.26 -9.15 20.04
C TYR A 114 -8.50 -8.65 21.29
N GLU A 115 -8.58 -9.38 22.40
CA GLU A 115 -7.87 -9.08 23.66
C GLU A 115 -8.01 -7.61 24.12
N GLY A 116 -9.22 -7.05 24.01
CA GLY A 116 -9.53 -5.69 24.42
C GLY A 116 -9.14 -4.60 23.41
N LEU A 117 -8.43 -4.93 22.34
CA LEU A 117 -8.24 -4.01 21.22
C LEU A 117 -9.54 -3.92 20.41
N ILE A 118 -10.03 -2.71 20.17
CA ILE A 118 -11.19 -2.45 19.31
C ILE A 118 -10.78 -1.51 18.17
N ILE A 119 -11.12 -1.91 16.95
CA ILE A 119 -10.89 -1.14 15.72
C ILE A 119 -12.19 -1.11 14.92
N PHE A 120 -12.59 0.08 14.48
CA PHE A 120 -13.69 0.26 13.56
C PHE A 120 -13.17 0.29 12.13
N ILE A 121 -13.95 -0.29 11.22
CA ILE A 121 -13.68 -0.25 9.79
C ILE A 121 -14.88 0.40 9.13
N ASP A 122 -14.69 1.56 8.52
CA ASP A 122 -15.70 2.23 7.71
C ASP A 122 -15.49 1.87 6.25
N PHE A 123 -16.40 1.03 5.74
CA PHE A 123 -16.46 0.62 4.34
C PHE A 123 -17.38 1.58 3.60
N ASP A 124 -16.90 2.22 2.52
CA ASP A 124 -17.73 3.13 1.74
C ASP A 124 -18.92 2.37 1.14
N ILE A 125 -20.13 2.73 1.56
CA ILE A 125 -21.34 1.97 1.26
C ILE A 125 -21.59 1.86 -0.25
N ASN A 126 -21.20 2.88 -1.01
CA ASN A 126 -21.41 2.94 -2.46
C ASN A 126 -20.63 1.85 -3.20
N ASP A 127 -19.48 1.44 -2.65
CA ASP A 127 -18.62 0.41 -3.25
C ASP A 127 -19.19 -1.00 -3.07
N TYR A 128 -20.13 -1.19 -2.14
CA TYR A 128 -20.58 -2.52 -1.70
C TYR A 128 -22.07 -2.79 -1.86
N ILE A 129 -22.93 -1.77 -1.77
CA ILE A 129 -24.37 -1.96 -1.56
C ILE A 129 -25.08 -2.63 -2.74
N TYR A 130 -24.62 -2.37 -3.97
CA TYR A 130 -25.18 -2.94 -5.20
C TYR A 130 -24.46 -4.20 -5.69
N ASN A 131 -23.38 -4.63 -5.01
CA ASN A 131 -22.70 -5.88 -5.36
C ASN A 131 -23.61 -7.08 -5.09
N LYS A 132 -23.54 -8.14 -5.92
CA LYS A 132 -24.33 -9.37 -5.77
C LYS A 132 -24.26 -9.89 -4.32
N LEU A 133 -25.39 -9.84 -3.60
CA LEU A 133 -25.48 -10.00 -2.14
C LEU A 133 -24.99 -11.34 -1.58
N ASN A 134 -24.92 -12.38 -2.40
CA ASN A 134 -24.42 -13.71 -1.99
C ASN A 134 -22.89 -13.83 -2.06
N SER A 135 -22.21 -12.82 -2.64
CA SER A 135 -20.75 -12.68 -2.69
C SER A 135 -20.26 -11.33 -2.16
N SER A 136 -21.17 -10.42 -1.76
CA SER A 136 -20.82 -9.10 -1.25
C SER A 136 -20.25 -9.22 0.17
N SER A 137 -18.94 -9.04 0.22
CA SER A 137 -18.18 -9.08 1.45
C SER A 137 -17.14 -7.98 1.39
N ALA A 138 -17.18 -7.10 2.39
CA ALA A 138 -16.19 -6.06 2.51
C ALA A 138 -15.00 -6.66 3.26
N HIS A 139 -13.79 -6.47 2.74
CA HIS A 139 -12.59 -7.14 3.23
C HIS A 139 -11.64 -6.14 3.86
N VAL A 140 -10.99 -6.57 4.92
CA VAL A 140 -9.89 -5.86 5.55
C VAL A 140 -8.80 -6.86 5.88
N TYR A 141 -7.56 -6.42 5.85
CA TYR A 141 -6.40 -7.23 6.12
C TYR A 141 -5.80 -6.89 7.48
N THR A 142 -5.07 -7.85 8.03
CA THR A 142 -4.42 -7.70 9.34
C THR A 142 -3.43 -6.54 9.33
N ASN A 143 -2.68 -6.34 8.24
CA ASN A 143 -1.82 -5.17 8.10
C ASN A 143 -2.61 -3.83 8.16
N ASP A 144 -3.82 -3.75 7.62
CA ASP A 144 -4.62 -2.52 7.69
C ASP A 144 -5.01 -2.17 9.14
N LEU A 145 -5.35 -3.20 9.92
CA LEU A 145 -5.63 -3.07 11.34
C LEU A 145 -4.38 -2.58 12.10
N TYR A 146 -3.20 -3.12 11.77
CA TYR A 146 -1.93 -2.69 12.33
C TYR A 146 -1.59 -1.24 11.97
N GLN A 147 -1.83 -0.83 10.72
CA GLN A 147 -1.63 0.55 10.30
C GLN A 147 -2.50 1.51 11.12
N ALA A 148 -3.76 1.15 11.38
CA ALA A 148 -4.64 1.96 12.22
C ALA A 148 -4.22 1.98 13.70
N THR A 149 -3.61 0.90 14.21
CA THR A 149 -3.10 0.92 15.59
C THR A 149 -1.94 1.89 15.78
N LEU A 150 -1.07 2.01 14.77
CA LEU A 150 0.06 2.95 14.76
C LEU A 150 -0.36 4.38 14.46
N ASN A 151 -1.17 4.59 13.42
CA ASN A 151 -1.47 5.91 12.88
C ASN A 151 -2.80 6.48 13.38
N SER A 152 -3.51 5.77 14.27
CA SER A 152 -4.87 6.05 14.73
C SER A 152 -5.97 5.90 13.67
N VAL A 153 -5.71 6.34 12.44
CA VAL A 153 -6.53 6.15 11.26
C VAL A 153 -5.66 5.76 10.08
N PHE A 154 -6.16 4.80 9.31
CA PHE A 154 -5.55 4.34 8.08
C PHE A 154 -6.61 4.31 6.98
N GLU A 155 -6.26 4.79 5.79
CA GLU A 155 -7.13 4.81 4.62
C GLU A 155 -6.42 4.08 3.49
N LYS A 156 -7.16 3.26 2.75
CA LYS A 156 -6.67 2.65 1.52
C LYS A 156 -7.75 2.52 0.47
N ILE A 157 -7.28 2.38 -0.76
CA ILE A 157 -8.08 1.92 -1.90
C ILE A 157 -7.60 0.51 -2.23
N ASP A 158 -8.51 -0.46 -2.24
CA ASP A 158 -8.15 -1.84 -2.59
C ASP A 158 -8.08 -2.05 -4.11
N LYS A 159 -7.66 -3.25 -4.55
CA LYS A 159 -7.54 -3.58 -5.99
C LYS A 159 -8.86 -3.55 -6.78
N ARG A 160 -10.00 -3.51 -6.10
CA ARG A 160 -11.34 -3.37 -6.70
C ARG A 160 -11.83 -1.93 -6.64
N ASN A 161 -10.94 -0.99 -6.32
CA ASN A 161 -11.23 0.43 -6.13
C ASN A 161 -12.16 0.71 -4.93
N ASN A 162 -12.26 -0.21 -3.96
CA ASN A 162 -13.07 0.05 -2.77
C ASN A 162 -12.30 0.90 -1.77
N LYS A 163 -12.95 1.92 -1.22
CA LYS A 163 -12.44 2.80 -0.17
C LYS A 163 -12.71 2.20 1.19
N ILE A 164 -11.63 1.98 1.94
CA ILE A 164 -11.66 1.38 3.27
C ILE A 164 -10.94 2.30 4.22
N LYS A 165 -11.60 2.67 5.32
CA LYS A 165 -10.99 3.43 6.42
C LYS A 165 -10.99 2.58 7.67
N VAL A 166 -9.86 2.51 8.35
CA VAL A 166 -9.63 1.70 9.54
C VAL A 166 -9.25 2.63 10.68
N ILE A 167 -9.97 2.58 11.79
CA ILE A 167 -9.97 3.59 12.83
C ILE A 167 -9.83 2.94 14.21
N LYS A 168 -8.78 3.30 14.94
CA LYS A 168 -8.64 2.92 16.35
C LYS A 168 -9.81 3.50 17.15
N ALA A 169 -10.45 2.69 18.00
CA ALA A 169 -11.68 3.07 18.69
C ALA A 169 -11.62 4.44 19.39
N SER A 170 -10.50 4.77 20.02
CA SER A 170 -10.27 6.06 20.69
C SER A 170 -10.39 7.30 19.79
N ASN A 171 -10.28 7.14 18.47
CA ASN A 171 -10.34 8.23 17.50
C ASN A 171 -11.61 8.20 16.63
N PHE A 172 -12.54 7.27 16.88
CA PHE A 172 -13.72 7.13 16.03
C PHE A 172 -14.62 8.37 16.05
N LYS A 173 -14.82 9.02 17.21
CA LYS A 173 -15.58 10.28 17.28
C LYS A 173 -14.90 11.42 16.49
N LYS A 174 -13.58 11.56 16.60
CA LYS A 174 -12.79 12.57 15.84
C LYS A 174 -12.83 12.32 14.34
N TYR A 175 -12.86 11.04 13.94
CA TYR A 175 -13.00 10.63 12.56
C TYR A 175 -14.34 11.09 11.99
N LEU A 176 -15.44 10.84 12.70
CA LEU A 176 -16.78 11.27 12.27
C LEU A 176 -16.89 12.79 12.16
N SER A 177 -16.24 13.56 13.05
CA SER A 177 -16.22 15.02 12.97
C SER A 177 -15.29 15.60 11.89
N GLY A 178 -14.58 14.77 11.12
CA GLY A 178 -13.69 15.22 10.04
C GLY A 178 -12.38 15.86 10.53
N THR A 179 -12.04 15.71 11.81
CA THR A 179 -10.90 16.41 12.45
C THR A 179 -9.55 15.67 12.33
N ILE A 180 -9.44 14.70 11.43
CA ILE A 180 -8.25 13.85 11.29
C ILE A 180 -7.41 14.31 10.11
N SER A 181 -6.14 14.62 10.38
CA SER A 181 -5.15 14.98 9.35
C SER A 181 -4.69 13.72 8.61
N LYS A 182 -4.59 13.82 7.28
CA LYS A 182 -3.90 12.82 6.45
C LYS A 182 -2.39 12.89 6.69
N ASN A 183 -1.70 11.77 6.48
CA ASN A 183 -0.24 11.74 6.52
C ASN A 183 0.32 12.69 5.45
N PRO A 184 1.05 13.75 5.83
CA PRO A 184 1.50 14.78 4.89
C PRO A 184 2.43 14.21 3.81
N VAL A 185 3.13 13.10 4.09
CA VAL A 185 4.01 12.44 3.14
C VAL A 185 3.25 11.92 1.92
N PHE A 186 1.99 11.50 2.05
CA PHE A 186 1.22 11.05 0.88
C PHE A 186 0.85 12.20 -0.05
N SER A 187 0.68 13.41 0.47
CA SER A 187 0.46 14.60 -0.37
C SER A 187 1.66 14.93 -1.27
N PHE A 188 2.88 14.61 -0.82
CA PHE A 188 4.07 14.71 -1.68
C PHE A 188 3.97 13.75 -2.87
N PHE A 189 3.58 12.49 -2.62
CA PHE A 189 3.43 11.51 -3.68
C PHE A 189 2.28 11.85 -4.63
N ASP A 190 1.17 12.40 -4.13
CA ASP A 190 0.11 12.93 -4.99
C ASP A 190 0.66 13.99 -5.96
N LYS A 191 1.42 14.97 -5.44
CA LYS A 191 2.03 16.02 -6.27
C LYS A 191 3.07 15.49 -7.24
N PHE A 192 3.96 14.60 -6.80
CA PHE A 192 4.98 14.01 -7.68
C PHE A 192 4.32 13.22 -8.80
N ASN A 193 3.37 12.35 -8.46
CA ASN A 193 2.72 11.48 -9.42
C ASN A 193 1.88 12.24 -10.44
N ASN A 194 1.23 13.34 -10.05
CA ASN A 194 0.51 14.22 -10.98
C ASN A 194 1.43 14.88 -12.03
N ASN A 195 2.73 15.01 -11.74
CA ASN A 195 3.73 15.54 -12.65
C ASN A 195 4.60 14.46 -13.31
N PHE A 196 4.41 13.18 -12.95
CA PHE A 196 5.20 12.08 -13.46
C PHE A 196 4.61 11.53 -14.77
N GLU A 197 5.48 11.00 -15.62
CA GLU A 197 5.15 10.57 -16.99
C GLU A 197 4.47 9.19 -17.03
N PHE A 198 3.30 9.07 -16.40
CA PHE A 198 2.47 7.87 -16.47
C PHE A 198 1.74 7.75 -17.82
N ASN A 199 1.41 6.52 -18.22
CA ASN A 199 0.71 6.15 -19.45
C ASN A 199 1.40 6.54 -20.76
N ASN A 200 2.61 7.09 -20.70
CA ASN A 200 3.42 7.44 -21.87
C ASN A 200 4.58 6.46 -22.04
N TRP A 201 4.90 6.10 -23.29
CA TRP A 201 6.07 5.29 -23.59
C TRP A 201 7.32 6.17 -23.57
N ILE A 202 8.24 5.86 -22.66
CA ILE A 202 9.52 6.54 -22.51
C ILE A 202 10.59 5.70 -23.19
N LEU A 203 11.26 6.24 -24.21
CA LEU A 203 12.38 5.59 -24.87
C LEU A 203 13.64 5.68 -24.00
N ALA A 204 14.44 4.60 -23.97
CA ALA A 204 15.68 4.58 -23.19
C ALA A 204 16.65 5.67 -23.64
N LYS A 205 16.72 5.97 -24.94
CA LYS A 205 17.52 7.06 -25.50
C LYS A 205 17.21 8.38 -24.82
N ASP A 206 15.94 8.74 -24.72
CA ASP A 206 15.51 10.04 -24.20
C ASP A 206 15.80 10.14 -22.70
N ALA A 207 15.47 9.08 -21.94
CA ALA A 207 15.76 9.01 -20.51
C ALA A 207 17.27 9.10 -20.21
N ILE A 208 18.09 8.33 -20.95
CA ILE A 208 19.54 8.32 -20.78
C ILE A 208 20.15 9.66 -21.16
N MET A 209 19.73 10.26 -22.28
CA MET A 209 20.24 11.57 -22.71
C MET A 209 19.86 12.67 -21.71
N GLN A 210 18.63 12.67 -21.19
CA GLN A 210 18.23 13.62 -20.16
C GLN A 210 19.10 13.51 -18.90
N MET A 211 19.26 12.28 -18.37
CA MET A 211 20.12 12.03 -17.21
C MET A 211 21.58 12.40 -17.48
N LYS A 212 22.11 12.09 -18.67
CA LYS A 212 23.49 12.41 -19.07
C LYS A 212 23.73 13.92 -19.14
N ASN A 213 22.83 14.65 -19.81
CA ASN A 213 22.95 16.10 -20.01
C ASN A 213 22.92 16.86 -18.67
N GLU A 214 22.24 16.31 -17.67
CA GLU A 214 22.19 16.85 -16.31
C GLU A 214 23.21 16.21 -15.35
N ASN A 215 24.19 15.47 -15.87
CA ASN A 215 25.28 14.85 -15.10
C ASN A 215 24.82 13.90 -13.97
N TRP A 216 23.70 13.19 -14.14
CA TRP A 216 23.21 12.23 -13.16
C TRP A 216 24.11 11.00 -13.04
N TYR A 217 24.62 10.69 -11.84
CA TYR A 217 25.69 9.70 -11.62
C TYR A 217 25.42 8.29 -12.18
N GLN A 218 24.15 7.87 -12.30
CA GLN A 218 23.75 6.53 -12.77
C GLN A 218 23.20 6.49 -14.19
N TRP A 219 23.36 7.56 -14.99
CA TRP A 219 22.88 7.56 -16.38
C TRP A 219 23.42 6.39 -17.22
N LYS A 220 24.57 5.83 -16.82
CA LYS A 220 25.21 4.67 -17.45
C LYS A 220 24.61 3.33 -17.06
N GLY A 221 23.64 3.24 -16.15
CA GLY A 221 23.06 1.96 -15.71
C GLY A 221 22.21 1.29 -16.80
N THR A 222 22.07 -0.04 -16.75
CA THR A 222 21.18 -0.80 -17.67
C THR A 222 19.75 -0.89 -17.14
N GLU A 223 19.57 -0.77 -15.83
CA GLU A 223 18.27 -0.59 -15.18
C GLU A 223 17.84 0.88 -15.26
N TRP A 224 17.90 1.48 -16.45
CA TRP A 224 17.71 2.91 -16.66
C TRP A 224 16.35 3.41 -16.17
N ALA A 225 15.30 2.57 -16.20
CA ALA A 225 13.98 2.96 -15.71
C ALA A 225 13.98 3.26 -14.21
N GLY A 226 14.74 2.49 -13.41
CA GLY A 226 14.92 2.76 -11.98
C GLY A 226 15.73 4.04 -11.76
N TRP A 227 16.86 4.18 -12.47
CA TRP A 227 17.69 5.38 -12.35
C TRP A 227 17.00 6.66 -12.81
N PHE A 228 16.15 6.57 -13.83
CA PHE A 228 15.35 7.68 -14.33
C PHE A 228 14.26 8.09 -13.33
N LEU A 229 13.61 7.11 -12.69
CA LEU A 229 12.68 7.35 -11.60
C LEU A 229 13.37 8.10 -10.45
N GLU A 230 14.52 7.60 -9.98
CA GLU A 230 15.30 8.26 -8.92
C GLU A 230 15.72 9.68 -9.31
N PHE A 231 16.19 9.88 -10.55
CA PHE A 231 16.55 11.19 -11.09
C PHE A 231 15.36 12.17 -11.06
N LYS A 232 14.19 11.76 -11.55
CA LYS A 232 12.98 12.59 -11.53
C LYS A 232 12.54 12.91 -10.10
N PHE A 233 12.58 11.92 -9.22
CA PHE A 233 12.23 12.08 -7.81
C PHE A 233 13.16 13.06 -7.10
N TYR A 234 14.47 12.91 -7.28
CA TYR A 234 15.49 13.80 -6.74
C TYR A 234 15.31 15.25 -7.20
N LYS A 235 15.07 15.46 -8.49
CA LYS A 235 14.79 16.80 -9.03
C LYS A 235 13.54 17.40 -8.42
N PHE A 236 12.48 16.61 -8.30
CA PHE A 236 11.21 17.07 -7.76
C PHE A 236 11.29 17.45 -6.28
N LEU A 237 12.02 16.67 -5.47
CA LEU A 237 12.25 17.00 -4.05
C LEU A 237 12.83 18.41 -3.87
N ARG A 238 13.75 18.80 -4.75
CA ARG A 238 14.41 20.11 -4.75
C ARG A 238 13.53 21.22 -5.26
N SER A 239 12.87 21.02 -6.39
CA SER A 239 12.02 22.07 -6.98
C SER A 239 10.84 22.43 -6.07
N GLU A 240 10.30 21.45 -5.34
CA GLU A 240 9.15 21.63 -4.45
C GLU A 240 9.52 21.83 -2.98
N ASN A 241 10.81 21.98 -2.65
CA ASN A 241 11.32 22.20 -1.28
C ASN A 241 10.89 21.12 -0.24
N PHE A 242 10.80 19.85 -0.66
CA PHE A 242 10.45 18.73 0.23
C PHE A 242 11.65 18.09 0.92
N GLU A 243 12.87 18.57 0.68
CA GLU A 243 14.12 18.00 1.24
C GLU A 243 14.15 17.97 2.79
N ASN A 244 13.36 18.84 3.44
CA ASN A 244 13.21 18.85 4.91
C ASN A 244 12.33 17.71 5.44
N GLN A 245 11.50 17.10 4.60
CA GLN A 245 10.64 15.97 4.97
C GLN A 245 11.20 14.63 4.46
N ILE A 246 11.78 14.63 3.25
CA ILE A 246 12.30 13.44 2.57
C ILE A 246 13.68 13.78 2.02
N SER A 247 14.69 12.98 2.34
CA SER A 247 16.02 13.11 1.74
C SER A 247 16.29 11.97 0.78
N TYR A 248 16.77 12.32 -0.42
CA TYR A 248 17.43 11.37 -1.30
C TYR A 248 18.86 11.14 -0.80
N ILE A 249 19.18 9.90 -0.46
CA ILE A 249 20.42 9.50 0.21
C ILE A 249 21.25 8.50 -0.60
N ALA A 250 20.74 7.93 -1.71
CA ALA A 250 21.46 6.94 -2.51
C ALA A 250 22.79 7.44 -3.10
N ASN A 251 22.92 8.76 -3.34
CA ASN A 251 24.18 9.35 -3.79
C ASN A 251 25.10 9.82 -2.64
N GLN A 252 24.71 9.60 -1.37
CA GLN A 252 25.47 10.02 -0.20
C GLN A 252 26.26 8.83 0.36
N LYS A 253 27.59 8.92 0.33
CA LYS A 253 28.47 7.93 0.96
C LYS A 253 28.69 8.28 2.43
N ILE A 254 27.65 8.14 3.24
CA ILE A 254 27.72 8.37 4.68
C ILE A 254 27.64 7.01 5.38
N ASP A 255 28.71 6.61 6.06
CA ASP A 255 28.85 5.28 6.68
C ASP A 255 27.74 4.92 7.67
N SER A 256 27.04 5.91 8.23
CA SER A 256 25.92 5.69 9.15
C SER A 256 24.59 5.36 8.48
N PHE A 257 24.46 5.54 7.15
CA PHE A 257 23.23 5.24 6.43
C PHE A 257 23.20 3.81 5.91
N LEU A 258 21.99 3.23 5.96
CA LEU A 258 21.71 1.97 5.29
C LEU A 258 21.52 2.21 3.79
N ASP A 259 21.81 1.19 2.98
CA ASP A 259 21.77 1.25 1.51
C ASP A 259 20.32 1.23 0.97
N PHE A 260 19.72 2.42 0.93
CA PHE A 260 18.39 2.72 0.40
C PHE A 260 18.39 4.08 -0.30
N ASP A 261 17.35 4.37 -1.09
CA ASP A 261 17.30 5.61 -1.86
C ASP A 261 16.86 6.82 -1.04
N LEU A 262 15.94 6.62 -0.10
CA LEU A 262 15.23 7.68 0.61
C LEU A 262 15.29 7.53 2.13
N PHE A 263 15.30 8.67 2.82
CA PHE A 263 15.06 8.75 4.26
C PHE A 263 13.94 9.75 4.55
N PHE A 264 12.85 9.28 5.17
CA PHE A 264 11.73 10.10 5.62
C PHE A 264 12.04 10.68 6.99
N LYS A 265 12.43 11.96 7.04
CA LYS A 265 12.84 12.66 8.27
C LYS A 265 11.70 12.73 9.28
N THR A 266 10.50 13.12 8.84
CA THR A 266 9.32 13.31 9.69
C THR A 266 8.95 12.04 10.46
N ASN A 267 9.02 10.90 9.79
CA ASN A 267 8.58 9.61 10.32
C ASN A 267 9.76 8.68 10.67
N ARG A 268 10.99 9.20 10.60
CA ARG A 268 12.28 8.54 10.85
C ARG A 268 12.34 7.09 10.36
N HIS A 269 12.27 6.87 9.04
CA HIS A 269 12.45 5.54 8.46
C HIS A 269 12.97 5.63 7.03
N TYR A 270 13.45 4.50 6.50
CA TYR A 270 13.96 4.41 5.14
C TYR A 270 12.85 4.11 4.13
N GLY A 271 13.08 4.51 2.89
CA GLY A 271 12.33 4.06 1.74
C GLY A 271 13.23 3.81 0.54
N ASP A 272 12.72 3.05 -0.41
CA ASP A 272 13.48 2.60 -1.57
C ASP A 272 12.57 2.62 -2.81
N LEU A 273 13.08 3.25 -3.87
CA LEU A 273 12.39 3.44 -5.14
C LEU A 273 12.65 2.24 -6.04
N LYS A 274 11.57 1.67 -6.56
CA LYS A 274 11.65 0.50 -7.44
C LYS A 274 10.86 0.73 -8.70
N ALA A 275 11.50 0.53 -9.85
CA ALA A 275 10.82 0.37 -11.13
C ALA A 275 10.69 -1.13 -11.43
N SER A 276 9.45 -1.62 -11.59
CA SER A 276 9.17 -3.04 -11.80
C SER A 276 8.29 -3.27 -13.01
N ASP A 277 8.61 -4.32 -13.77
CA ASP A 277 7.68 -4.82 -14.79
C ASP A 277 6.41 -5.38 -14.13
N ILE A 278 5.24 -5.01 -14.64
CA ILE A 278 3.94 -5.49 -14.17
C ILE A 278 3.80 -7.01 -14.37
N LYS A 279 4.42 -7.58 -15.41
CA LYS A 279 4.30 -9.01 -15.76
C LYS A 279 5.13 -9.93 -14.85
N ASN A 280 6.13 -9.39 -14.15
CA ASN A 280 6.98 -10.19 -13.27
C ASN A 280 6.38 -10.24 -11.86
N ASN A 281 6.11 -11.41 -11.30
CA ASN A 281 5.57 -11.50 -9.93
C ASN A 281 6.63 -11.35 -8.82
N LEU A 282 7.91 -11.44 -9.18
CA LEU A 282 9.03 -11.28 -8.27
C LEU A 282 9.85 -10.06 -8.67
N MET A 283 10.22 -9.25 -7.68
CA MET A 283 11.06 -8.08 -7.86
C MET A 283 12.29 -8.18 -6.95
N PRO A 284 13.51 -7.90 -7.44
CA PRO A 284 14.67 -7.80 -6.58
C PRO A 284 14.49 -6.70 -5.53
N GLY A 285 14.62 -7.04 -4.26
CA GLY A 285 14.71 -6.10 -3.15
C GLY A 285 16.16 -5.74 -2.82
N ASN A 286 16.37 -5.26 -1.60
CA ASN A 286 17.68 -4.85 -1.10
C ASN A 286 18.40 -5.98 -0.36
N ASP A 287 19.61 -5.68 0.09
CA ASP A 287 20.41 -6.56 0.96
C ASP A 287 19.62 -6.94 2.23
N GLN A 288 19.69 -8.22 2.61
CA GLN A 288 18.91 -8.74 3.72
C GLN A 288 19.25 -8.03 5.04
N GLN A 289 20.55 -7.80 5.31
CA GLN A 289 20.99 -7.18 6.55
C GLN A 289 20.50 -5.73 6.63
N ASN A 290 20.55 -4.98 5.52
CA ASN A 290 20.04 -3.61 5.49
C ASN A 290 18.53 -3.54 5.77
N ILE A 291 17.75 -4.47 5.19
CA ILE A 291 16.30 -4.54 5.43
C ILE A 291 16.00 -4.87 6.89
N LEU A 292 16.67 -5.89 7.44
CA LEU A 292 16.48 -6.29 8.84
C LEU A 292 16.92 -5.16 9.79
N ASN A 293 18.04 -4.49 9.51
CA ASN A 293 18.49 -3.34 10.31
C ASN A 293 17.49 -2.18 10.26
N ALA A 294 16.92 -1.88 9.09
CA ALA A 294 15.91 -0.83 8.94
C ALA A 294 14.65 -1.15 9.75
N ILE A 295 14.11 -2.36 9.61
CA ILE A 295 12.91 -2.80 10.33
C ILE A 295 13.16 -2.88 11.84
N ASN A 296 14.33 -3.37 12.27
CA ASN A 296 14.64 -3.49 13.70
C ASN A 296 14.82 -2.13 14.37
N LYS A 297 15.49 -1.19 13.69
CA LYS A 297 15.81 0.14 14.24
C LYS A 297 14.67 1.15 14.11
N TYR A 298 13.90 1.08 13.02
CA TYR A 298 12.88 2.09 12.69
C TYR A 298 11.46 1.50 12.63
N ASN A 299 11.29 0.23 12.97
CA ASN A 299 10.03 -0.55 12.92
C ASN A 299 9.45 -0.78 11.52
N LYS A 300 9.98 -0.10 10.50
CA LYS A 300 9.49 -0.21 9.13
C LYS A 300 10.50 0.20 8.05
N LEU A 301 10.19 -0.22 6.83
CA LEU A 301 10.83 0.16 5.57
C LEU A 301 9.75 0.33 4.51
N TRP A 302 9.85 1.36 3.66
CA TRP A 302 8.91 1.54 2.55
C TRP A 302 9.53 1.12 1.21
N TYR A 303 8.84 0.24 0.48
CA TYR A 303 9.12 0.06 -0.95
C TYR A 303 8.13 0.89 -1.75
N ILE A 304 8.64 1.82 -2.54
CA ILE A 304 7.86 2.71 -3.39
C ILE A 304 8.01 2.21 -4.82
N ILE A 305 7.03 1.44 -5.26
CA ILE A 305 7.09 0.67 -6.49
C ILE A 305 6.30 1.37 -7.58
N TYR A 306 6.99 1.76 -8.65
CA TYR A 306 6.41 2.20 -9.91
C TYR A 306 6.38 1.00 -10.85
N GLU A 307 5.17 0.50 -11.12
CA GLU A 307 5.00 -0.61 -12.02
C GLU A 307 4.83 -0.11 -13.46
N HIS A 308 5.53 -0.75 -14.40
CA HIS A 308 5.54 -0.37 -15.81
C HIS A 308 5.37 -1.58 -16.74
N GLU A 309 4.94 -1.31 -17.97
CA GLU A 309 5.09 -2.23 -19.09
C GLU A 309 6.48 -2.05 -19.71
N THR A 310 7.00 -3.09 -20.36
CA THR A 310 8.35 -3.08 -20.95
C THR A 310 8.32 -3.58 -22.39
N ILE A 311 9.01 -2.87 -23.28
CA ILE A 311 9.49 -3.42 -24.56
C ILE A 311 10.97 -3.72 -24.36
N LYS A 312 11.39 -4.98 -24.56
CA LYS A 312 12.79 -5.38 -24.41
C LYS A 312 13.59 -4.93 -25.61
N ASP A 313 14.84 -4.55 -25.37
CA ASP A 313 15.73 -4.06 -26.42
C ASP A 313 16.17 -5.16 -27.39
N ILE A 314 16.21 -6.40 -26.92
CA ILE A 314 16.49 -7.56 -27.77
C ILE A 314 15.45 -7.75 -28.88
N ASP A 315 14.21 -7.31 -28.66
CA ASP A 315 13.12 -7.35 -29.65
C ASP A 315 13.19 -6.16 -30.65
N LYS A 316 14.19 -5.29 -30.47
CA LYS A 316 14.47 -4.07 -31.24
C LYS A 316 15.93 -4.01 -31.68
N GLU A 317 16.50 -5.17 -32.00
CA GLU A 317 17.87 -5.30 -32.53
C GLU A 317 18.97 -4.74 -31.60
N ASN A 318 18.67 -4.59 -30.31
CA ASN A 318 19.57 -4.05 -29.28
C ASN A 318 20.06 -2.62 -29.53
N GLU A 319 19.26 -1.79 -30.23
CA GLU A 319 19.64 -0.42 -30.58
C GLU A 319 19.94 0.46 -29.36
N MET A 320 19.22 0.29 -28.24
CA MET A 320 19.45 1.09 -27.03
C MET A 320 20.70 0.65 -26.28
N ALA A 321 21.00 -0.64 -26.25
CA ALA A 321 22.23 -1.18 -25.68
C ALA A 321 23.46 -0.66 -26.46
N ILE A 322 23.38 -0.65 -27.80
CA ILE A 322 24.42 -0.09 -28.68
C ILE A 322 24.59 1.41 -28.44
N LEU A 323 23.49 2.17 -28.42
CA LEU A 323 23.51 3.61 -28.15
C LEU A 323 24.18 3.91 -26.81
N ARG A 324 23.78 3.21 -25.74
CA ARG A 324 24.39 3.36 -24.42
C ARG A 324 25.88 3.03 -24.43
N MET A 325 26.28 1.94 -25.11
CA MET A 325 27.68 1.54 -25.27
C MET A 325 28.52 2.61 -25.96
N ASN A 326 27.98 3.24 -27.01
CA ASN A 326 28.63 4.36 -27.70
C ASN A 326 28.79 5.58 -26.77
N LEU A 327 27.74 5.92 -26.00
CA LEU A 327 27.79 7.05 -25.06
C LEU A 327 28.84 6.86 -23.95
N ILE A 328 29.12 5.63 -23.52
CA ILE A 328 30.13 5.33 -22.50
C ILE A 328 31.53 5.06 -23.07
N GLY A 329 31.72 5.15 -24.39
CA GLY A 329 32.99 4.89 -25.07
C GLY A 329 33.40 3.41 -25.10
N LYS A 330 32.45 2.46 -25.01
CA LYS A 330 32.72 1.01 -25.06
C LYS A 330 32.07 0.39 -26.30
N LEU A 331 32.73 0.50 -27.45
CA LEU A 331 32.18 0.12 -28.76
C LEU A 331 31.90 -1.39 -28.92
N LYS A 332 32.54 -2.28 -28.14
CA LYS A 332 32.27 -3.75 -28.14
C LYS A 332 32.47 -4.35 -26.73
N GLY A 333 31.71 -5.41 -26.40
CA GLY A 333 32.00 -6.26 -25.23
C GLY A 333 33.29 -7.07 -25.43
N LYS A 334 33.76 -7.75 -24.37
CA LYS A 334 35.05 -8.49 -24.37
C LYS A 334 35.20 -9.51 -25.52
N ASP A 335 34.10 -9.97 -26.12
CA ASP A 335 34.07 -10.98 -27.19
C ASP A 335 33.36 -10.48 -28.47
N GLY A 336 33.26 -9.16 -28.68
CA GLY A 336 32.48 -8.60 -29.80
C GLY A 336 30.95 -8.63 -29.62
N LYS A 337 30.46 -9.23 -28.53
CA LYS A 337 29.03 -9.28 -28.16
C LYS A 337 28.55 -7.95 -27.55
N ILE A 338 27.27 -7.63 -27.77
CA ILE A 338 26.60 -6.49 -27.15
C ILE A 338 26.38 -6.80 -25.65
N SER A 339 26.92 -5.94 -24.80
CA SER A 339 26.82 -6.11 -23.35
C SER A 339 25.41 -5.79 -22.86
N TYR A 340 24.84 -6.65 -22.03
CA TYR A 340 23.50 -6.48 -21.43
C TYR A 340 22.30 -6.48 -22.41
N ALA A 341 22.49 -6.97 -23.64
CA ALA A 341 21.45 -7.13 -24.66
C ALA A 341 20.11 -7.68 -24.11
N SER A 342 20.18 -8.75 -23.29
CA SER A 342 18.99 -9.40 -22.71
C SER A 342 18.35 -8.67 -21.53
N ARG A 343 19.03 -7.69 -20.92
CA ARG A 343 18.53 -6.94 -19.75
C ARG A 343 18.09 -5.53 -20.11
N MET A 344 18.63 -4.97 -21.19
CA MET A 344 18.31 -3.63 -21.64
C MET A 344 16.83 -3.56 -22.03
N LYS A 345 16.17 -2.49 -21.57
CA LYS A 345 14.80 -2.16 -21.95
C LYS A 345 14.89 -1.14 -23.07
N HIS A 346 14.16 -1.35 -24.16
CA HIS A 346 14.06 -0.36 -25.23
C HIS A 346 13.22 0.83 -24.76
N SER A 347 12.07 0.54 -24.16
CA SER A 347 11.15 1.54 -23.63
C SER A 347 10.31 0.97 -22.49
N VAL A 348 9.82 1.86 -21.63
CA VAL A 348 8.88 1.52 -20.55
C VAL A 348 7.68 2.46 -20.56
N ASN A 349 6.54 1.97 -20.07
CA ASN A 349 5.34 2.78 -19.85
C ASN A 349 4.86 2.57 -18.41
N PHE A 350 5.08 3.57 -17.55
CA PHE A 350 4.67 3.52 -16.15
C PHE A 350 3.14 3.61 -16.03
N LYS A 351 2.53 2.68 -15.29
CA LYS A 351 1.06 2.57 -15.20
C LYS A 351 0.50 2.99 -13.84
N LYS A 352 1.25 2.69 -12.78
CA LYS A 352 0.79 2.88 -11.40
C LYS A 352 1.95 2.92 -10.42
N MET A 353 1.68 3.46 -9.25
CA MET A 353 2.59 3.48 -8.12
C MET A 353 1.92 2.91 -6.87
N ARG A 354 2.70 2.18 -6.07
CA ARG A 354 2.28 1.64 -4.77
C ARG A 354 3.37 1.84 -3.74
N ILE A 355 3.00 2.23 -2.53
CA ILE A 355 3.89 2.20 -1.38
C ILE A 355 3.53 0.98 -0.53
N LEU A 356 4.50 0.09 -0.36
CA LEU A 356 4.41 -1.06 0.53
C LEU A 356 5.14 -0.74 1.82
N GLU A 357 4.49 -0.92 2.96
CA GLU A 357 5.19 -0.87 4.24
C GLU A 357 5.60 -2.28 4.65
N LEU A 358 6.91 -2.49 4.74
CA LEU A 358 7.47 -3.63 5.42
C LEU A 358 7.63 -3.33 6.90
N ASN A 359 7.24 -4.29 7.73
CA ASN A 359 7.40 -4.25 9.17
C ASN A 359 7.54 -5.67 9.70
N LYS A 360 7.75 -5.80 11.01
CA LYS A 360 7.96 -7.10 11.68
C LYS A 360 6.79 -8.07 11.49
N ILE A 361 5.58 -7.57 11.23
CA ILE A 361 4.37 -8.38 11.06
C ILE A 361 4.31 -9.03 9.69
N ASN A 362 4.71 -8.29 8.66
CA ASN A 362 4.43 -8.69 7.28
C ASN A 362 5.65 -9.10 6.47
N MET A 363 6.87 -8.80 6.93
CA MET A 363 8.10 -9.02 6.15
C MET A 363 8.29 -10.49 5.74
N ASN A 364 7.94 -11.44 6.61
CA ASN A 364 8.12 -12.87 6.33
C ASN A 364 7.15 -13.41 5.26
N ASN A 365 6.03 -12.72 5.03
CA ASN A 365 5.03 -13.13 4.05
C ASN A 365 5.26 -12.53 2.66
N ILE A 366 6.06 -11.47 2.57
CA ILE A 366 6.33 -10.74 1.32
C ILE A 366 7.75 -10.95 0.80
N LEU A 367 8.71 -11.21 1.68
CA LEU A 367 10.11 -11.41 1.32
C LEU A 367 10.42 -12.90 1.14
N SER A 368 11.19 -13.22 0.11
CA SER A 368 11.81 -14.54 -0.07
C SER A 368 13.30 -14.40 -0.34
N GLU A 369 14.09 -15.44 -0.04
CA GLU A 369 15.54 -15.39 -0.23
C GLU A 369 15.94 -15.30 -1.71
N PHE A 370 16.89 -14.41 -2.02
CA PHE A 370 17.54 -14.33 -3.32
C PHE A 370 19.02 -14.70 -3.24
N LYS A 371 19.39 -15.87 -3.76
CA LYS A 371 20.78 -16.31 -3.88
C LYS A 371 21.40 -15.70 -5.13
N GLN A 372 22.08 -14.56 -4.96
CA GLN A 372 22.56 -13.69 -6.06
C GLN A 372 23.79 -14.25 -6.83
N GLY A 373 24.31 -15.42 -6.46
CA GLY A 373 25.49 -16.05 -7.06
C GLY A 373 26.81 -15.42 -6.61
N HIS A 374 27.79 -15.34 -7.52
CA HIS A 374 29.15 -14.84 -7.24
C HIS A 374 29.43 -13.52 -7.96
N GLN A 375 30.35 -12.73 -7.39
CA GLN A 375 30.93 -11.55 -8.02
C GLN A 375 31.89 -11.95 -9.16
N PRO A 376 32.27 -11.03 -10.07
CA PRO A 376 33.24 -11.31 -11.12
C PRO A 376 34.62 -11.79 -10.62
N ASN A 377 34.97 -11.49 -9.36
CA ASN A 377 36.19 -11.93 -8.68
C ASN A 377 36.02 -13.28 -7.95
N GLY A 378 34.87 -13.95 -8.09
CA GLY A 378 34.59 -15.25 -7.48
C GLY A 378 34.02 -15.21 -6.05
N SER A 379 34.00 -14.06 -5.37
CA SER A 379 33.43 -13.99 -4.01
C SER A 379 31.90 -14.09 -4.02
N SER A 380 31.29 -14.77 -3.05
CA SER A 380 29.82 -14.83 -2.95
C SER A 380 29.22 -13.43 -2.79
N ARG A 381 28.13 -13.15 -3.51
CA ARG A 381 27.39 -11.91 -3.34
C ARG A 381 26.59 -11.95 -2.05
N LYS A 382 26.46 -10.80 -1.38
CA LYS A 382 25.61 -10.68 -0.20
C LYS A 382 24.16 -11.07 -0.57
N PRO A 383 23.46 -11.83 0.28
CA PRO A 383 22.11 -12.27 0.00
C PRO A 383 21.16 -11.07 -0.06
N LYS A 384 20.18 -11.14 -0.95
CA LYS A 384 19.11 -10.14 -1.04
C LYS A 384 17.77 -10.80 -0.74
N PHE A 385 16.75 -9.99 -0.51
CA PHE A 385 15.37 -10.47 -0.59
C PHE A 385 14.81 -10.26 -2.00
N LEU A 386 13.94 -11.16 -2.45
CA LEU A 386 12.95 -10.90 -3.48
C LEU A 386 11.67 -10.42 -2.79
N ILE A 387 10.93 -9.54 -3.46
CA ILE A 387 9.61 -9.08 -3.06
C ILE A 387 8.59 -9.84 -3.91
N ASN A 388 7.72 -10.61 -3.26
CA ASN A 388 6.63 -11.32 -3.92
C ASN A 388 5.41 -10.41 -4.07
N LYS A 389 4.94 -10.25 -5.32
CA LYS A 389 3.81 -9.38 -5.67
C LYS A 389 2.44 -10.08 -5.64
N ASP A 390 2.36 -11.40 -5.47
CA ASP A 390 1.10 -12.16 -5.53
C ASP A 390 0.07 -11.69 -4.48
N ASN A 391 0.54 -11.22 -3.32
CA ASN A 391 -0.29 -10.73 -2.22
C ASN A 391 0.02 -9.28 -1.83
N ILE A 392 0.54 -8.50 -2.77
CA ILE A 392 1.03 -7.13 -2.55
C ILE A 392 -0.02 -6.22 -1.89
N ASP A 393 -1.31 -6.42 -2.22
CA ASP A 393 -2.43 -5.64 -1.68
C ASP A 393 -2.55 -5.70 -0.14
N ASN A 394 -1.98 -6.73 0.50
CA ASN A 394 -1.93 -6.82 1.96
C ASN A 394 -0.99 -5.76 2.56
N TYR A 395 0.01 -5.32 1.82
CA TYR A 395 1.11 -4.49 2.32
C TYR A 395 1.04 -3.05 1.82
N VAL A 396 0.14 -2.77 0.86
CA VAL A 396 -0.08 -1.43 0.30
C VAL A 396 -0.63 -0.51 1.38
N ILE A 397 0.09 0.59 1.63
CA ILE A 397 -0.35 1.68 2.50
C ILE A 397 -0.76 2.93 1.72
N TYR A 398 -0.42 3.00 0.43
CA TYR A 398 -0.80 4.07 -0.48
C TYR A 398 -0.70 3.56 -1.93
N SER A 399 -1.62 3.98 -2.78
CA SER A 399 -1.58 3.68 -4.22
C SER A 399 -1.99 4.89 -5.04
N TYR A 400 -1.34 5.04 -6.19
CA TYR A 400 -1.68 5.98 -7.22
C TYR A 400 -1.87 5.24 -8.54
N ASN A 401 -3.07 5.35 -9.10
CA ASN A 401 -3.39 4.84 -10.42
C ASN A 401 -3.97 6.01 -11.21
N ILE A 402 -3.52 6.21 -12.44
CA ILE A 402 -4.26 7.09 -13.35
C ILE A 402 -5.51 6.31 -13.74
N GLU A 403 -6.68 6.81 -13.33
CA GLU A 403 -7.93 6.37 -13.91
C GLU A 403 -7.82 6.62 -15.41
N ILE A 404 -7.76 5.54 -16.19
CA ILE A 404 -8.11 5.65 -17.59
C ILE A 404 -9.59 6.00 -17.54
N ASN A 405 -9.92 7.27 -17.79
CA ASN A 405 -11.27 7.66 -18.13
C ASN A 405 -11.65 6.92 -19.42
N SER A 406 -12.00 5.64 -19.30
CA SER A 406 -12.84 4.97 -20.26
C SER A 406 -14.23 5.55 -20.06
N LYS A 407 -14.51 6.62 -20.80
CA LYS A 407 -15.87 7.03 -21.10
C LYS A 407 -16.64 5.88 -21.74
#